data_AF-A0A9E3BBQ2-F1
#
_entry.id   AF-A0A9E3BBQ2-F1
#
_cell.length_a   1.000
_cell.length_b   1.000
_cell.length_c   1.000
_cell.angle_alpha   90.00
_cell.angle_beta   90.00
_cell.angle_gamma   90.00
#
_symmetry.space_group_name_H-M   'P 1'
#
loop_
_entity.id
_entity.type
_entity.pdbx_description
1 polymer ?
#
loop_
_entity_poly.entity_id
_entity_poly.type
_entity_poly.pdbx_seq_one_letter_code
_entity_poly.pdbx_strand_id
1 'polypeptide(L)' 'MNAVKTHVGRCDTCGKPAAYAQLLSASRRFLYCEEHVPALVKKEAEKRETAEKSKHS' A
#
# COMPACT_ATOMS: atom_id res chain seq x y z
N MET A 1 -8.81 7.69 -0.54
CA MET A 1 -7.92 6.65 -1.11
C MET A 1 -7.78 5.52 -0.11
N ASN A 2 -7.61 4.29 -0.58
CA ASN A 2 -7.29 3.15 0.30
C ASN A 2 -5.83 2.77 0.05
N ALA A 3 -5.06 2.50 1.10
CA ALA A 3 -3.71 1.98 0.96
C ALA A 3 -3.47 0.89 1.98
N VAL A 4 -2.65 -0.09 1.64
CA VAL A 4 -2.28 -1.23 2.48
C VAL A 4 -0.82 -1.56 2.27
N LYS A 5 -0.14 -2.11 3.28
CA LYS A 5 1.16 -2.73 3.06
C LYS A 5 0.97 -4.05 2.32
N THR A 6 1.79 -4.30 1.32
CA THR A 6 1.79 -5.57 0.59
C THR A 6 3.21 -5.91 0.18
N HIS A 7 3.57 -7.18 0.26
CA HIS A 7 4.82 -7.70 -0.30
C HIS A 7 4.59 -8.44 -1.62
N VAL A 8 3.39 -8.30 -2.20
CA VAL A 8 2.98 -9.00 -3.41
C VAL A 8 3.10 -8.06 -4.61
N GLY A 9 3.96 -8.45 -5.55
CA GLY A 9 4.18 -7.73 -6.80
C GLY A 9 5.44 -6.86 -6.79
N ARG A 10 5.55 -6.00 -7.80
CA ARG A 10 6.70 -5.13 -8.01
C ARG A 10 6.24 -3.68 -8.16
N CYS A 11 7.09 -2.75 -7.76
CA CYS A 11 6.84 -1.32 -7.93
C CYS A 11 6.67 -0.98 -9.40
N ASP A 12 5.61 -0.27 -9.74
CA ASP A 12 5.31 0.18 -11.11
C ASP A 12 6.42 1.07 -11.69
N THR A 13 7.15 1.80 -10.85
CA THR A 13 8.18 2.74 -11.27
C THR A 13 9.53 2.08 -11.57
N CYS A 14 9.97 1.14 -10.72
CA CYS A 14 11.35 0.63 -10.78
C CYS A 14 11.49 -0.89 -10.74
N GLY A 15 10.38 -1.63 -10.63
CA GLY A 15 10.41 -3.10 -10.62
C GLY A 15 10.97 -3.76 -9.34
N LYS A 16 11.37 -2.98 -8.32
CA LYS A 16 11.75 -3.49 -6.99
C LYS A 16 10.53 -4.14 -6.30
N PRO A 17 10.73 -5.01 -5.28
CA PRO A 17 9.63 -5.57 -4.51
C PRO A 17 8.67 -4.48 -4.03
N ALA A 18 7.36 -4.70 -4.25
CA ALA A 18 6.36 -3.79 -3.71
C ALA A 18 6.33 -3.91 -2.19
N ALA A 19 6.22 -2.78 -1.50
CA ALA A 19 6.01 -2.70 -0.05
C ALA A 19 4.62 -2.13 0.29
N TYR A 20 4.05 -1.34 -0.63
CA TYR A 20 2.78 -0.67 -0.45
C TYR A 20 1.90 -0.84 -1.69
N ALA A 21 0.60 -1.01 -1.48
CA ALA A 21 -0.41 -0.97 -2.52
C ALA A 21 -1.42 0.13 -2.21
N GLN A 22 -1.57 1.08 -3.14
CA GLN A 22 -2.69 2.00 -3.14
C GLN A 22 -3.85 1.37 -3.91
N LEU A 23 -4.94 1.09 -3.21
CA LEU A 23 -6.20 0.61 -3.77
C LEU A 23 -7.09 1.81 -4.14
N LEU A 24 -7.42 1.92 -5.42
CA LEU A 24 -8.39 2.89 -5.93
C LEU A 24 -9.73 2.21 -6.18
N SER A 25 -10.81 2.99 -6.10
CA SER A 25 -12.16 2.55 -6.48
C SER A 25 -12.16 2.11 -7.95
N ALA A 26 -12.78 0.96 -8.24
CA ALA A 26 -12.81 0.29 -9.55
C ALA A 26 -11.52 -0.43 -9.99
N SER A 27 -11.14 -1.47 -9.23
CA SER A 27 -10.16 -2.51 -9.60
C SER A 27 -8.72 -2.07 -9.86
N ARG A 28 -8.42 -0.77 -9.79
CA ARG A 28 -7.07 -0.25 -9.99
C ARG A 28 -6.31 -0.28 -8.68
N ARG A 29 -5.13 -0.89 -8.73
CA ARG A 29 -4.15 -0.83 -7.65
C ARG A 29 -2.84 -0.29 -8.21
N PHE A 30 -2.16 0.54 -7.43
CA PHE A 30 -0.81 0.99 -7.73
C PHE A 30 0.16 0.41 -6.72
N LEU A 31 1.25 -0.18 -7.22
CA LEU A 31 2.26 -0.81 -6.39
C LEU A 31 3.49 0.10 -6.25
N TYR A 32 3.92 0.30 -5.01
CA TYR A 32 5.06 1.15 -4.67
C TYR A 32 6.08 0.39 -3.82
N CYS A 33 7.37 0.57 -4.11
CA CYS A 33 8.44 0.15 -3.20
C CYS A 33 8.65 1.21 -2.11
N GLU A 34 9.48 0.92 -1.11
CA GLU A 34 9.77 1.82 0.01
C GLU A 34 10.37 3.17 -0.41
N GLU A 35 11.06 3.23 -1.54
CA GLU A 35 11.66 4.46 -2.06
C GLU A 35 10.68 5.31 -2.89
N HIS A 36 9.76 4.67 -3.63
CA HIS A 36 8.84 5.35 -4.55
C HIS A 36 7.44 5.53 -3.96
N VAL A 37 7.20 5.10 -2.72
CA VAL A 37 5.89 5.26 -2.08
C VAL A 37 5.63 6.74 -1.75
N PRO A 38 4.50 7.31 -2.19
CA PRO A 38 4.11 8.64 -1.77
C PRO A 38 3.83 8.69 -0.26
N ALA A 39 4.23 9.78 0.41
CA ALA A 39 4.02 9.94 1.86
C ALA A 39 2.54 9.75 2.28
N LEU A 40 1.60 10.17 1.43
CA LEU A 40 0.16 9.98 1.65
C LEU A 40 -0.22 8.48 1.64
N VAL A 41 0.31 7.69 0.71
CA VAL A 41 0.05 6.25 0.61
C VAL A 41 0.61 5.53 1.82
N LYS A 42 1.84 5.88 2.23
CA LYS A 42 2.48 5.30 3.42
C LYS A 42 1.63 5.56 4.67
N LYS A 43 1.24 6.81 4.91
CA LYS A 43 0.41 7.20 6.06
C LYS A 43 -0.95 6.50 6.09
N GLU A 44 -1.61 6.38 4.94
CA GLU A 44 -2.91 5.70 4.86
C GLU A 44 -2.76 4.17 5.01
N ALA A 45 -1.69 3.57 4.50
CA ALA A 45 -1.38 2.16 4.69
C ALA A 45 -1.10 1.82 6.16
N GLU A 46 -0.36 2.68 6.87
CA GLU A 46 -0.08 2.52 8.30
C GLU A 46 -1.33 2.69 9.18
N LYS A 47 -2.20 3.65 8.85
CA LYS A 47 -3.51 3.79 9.51
C LYS A 47 -4.37 2.54 9.32
N ARG A 48 -4.38 1.98 8.10
CA ARG A 48 -5.13 0.76 7.80
C ARG A 48 -4.57 -0.46 8.51
N GLU A 49 -3.26 -0.65 8.50
CA GLU A 49 -2.62 -1.74 9.24
C GLU A 49 -3.01 -1.73 10.73
N THR A 50 -3.08 -0.54 11.33
CA THR A 50 -3.52 -0.37 12.72
C THR A 50 -5.01 -0.69 12.88
N ALA A 51 -5.85 -0.22 11.97
CA ALA A 51 -7.30 -0.46 12.01
C ALA A 51 -7.70 -1.93 11.74
N GLU A 52 -6.95 -2.64 10.90
CA GLU A 52 -7.20 -4.06 10.61
C GLU A 52 -6.78 -4.94 11.80
N LYS A 53 -5.69 -4.57 12.51
CA LYS A 53 -5.29 -5.24 13.75
C LYS A 53 -6.38 -5.16 14.84
N SER A 54 -7.12 -4.06 14.90
CA SER A 54 -8.18 -3.85 15.88
C SER A 54 -9.51 -4.56 15.58
N LYS A 55 -9.67 -5.17 14.40
CA LYS A 55 -10.90 -5.89 14.02
C LYS A 55 -10.82 -7.41 14.22
N HIS A 56 -9.69 -7.93 14.67
CA HIS A 56 -9.48 -9.36 14.95
C HIS A 56 -9.27 -9.65 16.45
N SER A 57 -9.80 -8.80 17.34
CA SER A 57 -9.84 -9.03 18.79
C SER A 57 -11.25 -9.29 19.26
#